data_AF-A0A1V5IQX2-F1
#
_entry.id   AF-A0A1V5IQX2-F1
#
_cell.length_a   1.000
_cell.length_b   1.000
_cell.length_c   1.000
_cell.angle_alpha   90.00
_cell.angle_beta   90.00
_cell.angle_gamma   90.00
#
_symmetry.space_group_name_H-M   'P 1'
#
loop_
_entity.id
_entity.type
_entity.pdbx_description
1 polymer ?
#
loop_
_entity_poly.entity_id
_entity_poly.type
_entity_poly.pdbx_seq_one_letter_code
_entity_poly.pdbx_strand_id
1 'polypeptide(L)'
;MEVEAKLLVPDEATFAELAAMETLAGCAVEPGQTRRDADVFLDTDDRRLLHAGYYLRRRVSDRGVRLTLKQLTVPEDGVLRREEIEASVAADAPVADLPAGELRRRVEAHTGGDPLETMLTLSQVRVARVVRRGSREIAELSLDRVTAQAAGGEHGWLEVEVEARGEGDEGDVAALAAALREGRGLVPEGRAKFTRALELDGGDDDGVLMSAAERAVHEAQASADGPRSRRARALLALDRGLSQVEAGRVAGLSDRRVRYWLARYRVEGAGIYGDEAVDPGSAAAAERRKRPDILSSDTMTEAAVKTLAFHLARMLEHEDGTRLGEDPEELHDMRVSTRRMRMALRVFADYLDPAVMRPVLRGLRRTGRTLGAVRDLDVFSEKTQAYLDALPDDRAGDLDGLMEAWQAERDRQRARLVAYLDGDRYHRFVDSTLELLHGPTEALAPQGPVTPRPQRVAQVLPGVLYQDMGMVWAFEGRLGGLETPLPRFHALRKACKGLRYSLEFFEDVLGPGARPLIKRVKGLQDHLGDLQDAVVTSGILRDYLTWGTWRHEGHDLPGPIEVVVAPGVARYMVARQEEMERLVLTFPEVWPTVAGSEFSRDLATVIAGI
;
A
#
# COMPACT_ATOMS: atom_id res chain seq x y z
N MET A 1 17.22 14.21 -32.96
CA MET A 1 16.46 14.53 -31.73
C MET A 1 15.46 15.60 -32.13
N GLU A 2 14.17 15.28 -32.07
CA GLU A 2 13.06 16.22 -32.34
C GLU A 2 12.95 17.19 -31.14
N VAL A 3 12.75 18.48 -31.38
CA VAL A 3 12.56 19.51 -30.34
C VAL A 3 11.26 20.24 -30.66
N GLU A 4 10.21 19.99 -29.87
CA GLU A 4 8.87 20.52 -30.08
C GLU A 4 8.20 20.99 -28.78
N ALA A 5 7.31 21.97 -28.89
CA ALA A 5 6.36 22.38 -27.84
C ALA A 5 4.93 22.30 -28.38
N LYS A 6 4.00 21.81 -27.56
CA LYS A 6 2.60 21.63 -27.94
C LYS A 6 1.65 22.30 -26.96
N LEU A 7 0.62 22.93 -27.51
CA LEU A 7 -0.38 23.70 -26.78
C LEU A 7 -1.78 23.35 -27.28
N LEU A 8 -2.74 23.15 -26.37
CA LEU A 8 -4.16 23.05 -26.71
C LEU A 8 -4.73 24.43 -26.97
N VAL A 9 -5.52 24.51 -28.03
CA VAL A 9 -6.24 25.72 -28.41
C VAL A 9 -7.67 25.60 -27.86
N PRO A 10 -8.15 26.57 -27.07
CA PRO A 10 -9.40 26.44 -26.32
C PRO A 10 -10.65 26.44 -27.20
N ASP A 11 -10.61 27.15 -28.33
CA ASP A 11 -11.77 27.31 -29.21
C ASP A 11 -11.37 27.67 -30.66
N GLU A 12 -12.35 27.59 -31.56
CA GLU A 12 -12.21 27.89 -32.98
C GLU A 12 -11.87 29.36 -33.27
N ALA A 13 -12.29 30.30 -32.41
CA ALA A 13 -11.99 31.71 -32.60
C ALA A 13 -10.49 31.98 -32.39
N THR A 14 -9.91 31.38 -31.34
CA THR A 14 -8.48 31.42 -31.05
C THR A 14 -7.69 30.70 -32.14
N PHE A 15 -8.20 29.56 -32.64
CA PHE A 15 -7.56 28.85 -33.76
C PHE A 15 -7.50 29.70 -35.03
N ALA A 16 -8.59 30.40 -35.37
CA ALA A 16 -8.64 31.31 -36.51
C ALA A 16 -7.71 32.52 -36.35
N GLU A 17 -7.60 33.09 -35.14
CA GLU A 17 -6.64 34.16 -34.82
C GLU A 17 -5.19 33.69 -35.09
N LEU A 18 -4.82 32.52 -34.55
CA LEU A 18 -3.49 31.94 -34.74
C LEU A 18 -3.21 31.61 -36.21
N ALA A 19 -4.21 31.15 -36.96
CA ALA A 19 -4.09 30.87 -38.39
C ALA A 19 -3.88 32.14 -39.23
N ALA A 20 -4.42 33.28 -38.79
CA ALA A 20 -4.30 34.57 -39.48
C ALA A 20 -3.09 35.42 -39.02
N MET A 21 -2.43 35.04 -37.92
CA MET A 21 -1.31 35.78 -37.34
C MET A 21 -0.13 35.91 -38.30
N GLU A 22 0.38 37.11 -38.54
CA GLU A 22 1.55 37.34 -39.41
C GLU A 22 2.87 37.47 -38.63
N THR A 23 2.79 37.69 -37.31
CA THR A 23 3.95 37.89 -36.45
C THR A 23 3.80 37.22 -35.08
N LEU A 24 4.84 36.54 -34.61
CA LEU A 24 4.88 35.90 -33.28
C LEU A 24 6.25 36.16 -32.63
N ALA A 25 6.28 36.71 -31.41
CA ALA A 25 7.51 37.03 -30.68
C ALA A 25 8.56 37.84 -31.51
N GLY A 26 8.10 38.76 -32.35
CA GLY A 26 8.96 39.55 -33.25
C GLY A 26 9.49 38.79 -34.48
N CYS A 27 9.04 37.55 -34.70
CA CYS A 27 9.34 36.73 -35.88
C CYS A 27 8.19 36.80 -36.89
N ALA A 28 8.49 36.71 -38.18
CA ALA A 28 7.50 36.65 -39.25
C ALA A 28 6.93 35.23 -39.37
N VAL A 29 5.62 35.11 -39.53
CA VAL A 29 4.91 33.82 -39.73
C VAL A 29 4.33 33.80 -41.13
N GLU A 30 4.89 32.95 -41.99
CA GLU A 30 4.48 32.85 -43.39
C GLU A 30 3.07 32.25 -43.55
N PRO A 31 2.37 32.51 -44.66
CA PRO A 31 1.12 31.82 -44.98
C PRO A 31 1.31 30.31 -45.03
N GLY A 32 0.39 29.57 -44.40
CA GLY A 32 0.47 28.13 -44.28
C GLY A 32 -0.05 27.35 -45.48
N GLN A 33 0.38 26.10 -45.59
CA GLN A 33 -0.24 25.12 -46.48
C GLN A 33 -1.14 24.19 -45.66
N THR A 34 -2.37 23.99 -46.13
CA THR A 34 -3.29 23.02 -45.53
C THR A 34 -2.99 21.62 -46.05
N ARG A 35 -2.83 20.65 -45.14
CA ARG A 35 -2.66 19.23 -45.44
C ARG A 35 -3.64 18.39 -44.64
N ARG A 36 -3.93 17.19 -45.15
CA ARG A 36 -4.79 16.20 -44.50
C ARG A 36 -4.00 14.92 -44.32
N ASP A 37 -3.91 14.48 -43.08
CA ASP A 37 -3.28 13.22 -42.73
C ASP A 37 -4.30 12.29 -42.08
N ALA A 38 -4.15 11.00 -42.32
CA ALA A 38 -4.85 9.95 -41.58
C ALA A 38 -3.82 9.03 -40.92
N ASP A 39 -3.94 8.85 -39.61
CA ASP A 39 -3.08 8.01 -38.80
C ASP A 39 -3.83 6.77 -38.32
N VAL A 40 -3.19 5.61 -38.45
CA VAL A 40 -3.63 4.34 -37.86
C VAL A 40 -2.55 3.91 -36.88
N PHE A 41 -2.93 3.67 -35.62
CA PHE A 41 -2.00 3.18 -34.60
C PHE A 41 -2.14 1.68 -34.43
N LEU A 42 -1.00 1.02 -34.27
CA LEU A 42 -0.88 -0.43 -34.33
C LEU A 42 -0.18 -0.98 -33.09
N ASP A 43 -0.69 -2.08 -32.54
CA ASP A 43 -0.08 -2.82 -31.43
C ASP A 43 -0.60 -4.27 -31.42
N THR A 44 -0.08 -5.12 -30.54
CA THR A 44 -0.63 -6.47 -30.29
C THR A 44 -1.95 -6.38 -29.51
N ASP A 45 -2.73 -7.46 -29.52
CA ASP A 45 -4.00 -7.56 -28.78
C ASP A 45 -3.86 -7.25 -27.27
N ASP A 46 -2.74 -7.65 -26.69
CA ASP A 46 -2.31 -7.40 -25.31
C ASP A 46 -1.46 -6.12 -25.13
N ARG A 47 -1.34 -5.27 -26.15
CA ARG A 47 -0.74 -3.93 -26.13
C ARG A 47 0.75 -3.90 -25.73
N ARG A 48 1.57 -4.81 -26.26
CA ARG A 48 2.99 -4.95 -25.87
C ARG A 48 3.86 -3.75 -26.21
N LEU A 49 3.63 -3.07 -27.35
CA LEU A 49 4.39 -1.86 -27.67
C LEU A 49 4.09 -0.76 -26.66
N LEU A 50 2.82 -0.57 -26.31
CA LEU A 50 2.39 0.37 -25.29
C LEU A 50 3.00 0.05 -23.92
N HIS A 51 2.97 -1.23 -23.50
CA HIS A 51 3.59 -1.68 -22.25
C HIS A 51 5.11 -1.50 -22.23
N ALA A 52 5.76 -1.59 -23.39
CA ALA A 52 7.18 -1.31 -23.57
C ALA A 52 7.50 0.20 -23.65
N GLY A 53 6.49 1.08 -23.61
CA GLY A 53 6.66 2.53 -23.68
C GLY A 53 6.85 3.06 -25.10
N TYR A 54 6.22 2.44 -26.10
CA TYR A 54 6.26 2.88 -27.50
C TYR A 54 4.86 2.92 -28.12
N TYR A 55 4.72 3.62 -29.24
CA TYR A 55 3.58 3.47 -30.14
C TYR A 55 4.05 3.42 -31.60
N LEU A 56 3.39 2.57 -32.38
CA LEU A 56 3.61 2.46 -33.82
C LEU A 56 2.47 3.15 -34.56
N ARG A 57 2.80 4.07 -35.47
CA ARG A 57 1.86 4.85 -36.26
C ARG A 57 2.09 4.65 -37.75
N ARG A 58 1.04 4.34 -38.50
CA ARG A 58 0.97 4.38 -39.96
C ARG A 58 0.25 5.64 -40.40
N ARG A 59 0.97 6.60 -40.98
CA ARG A 59 0.42 7.84 -41.54
C ARG A 59 0.22 7.74 -43.04
N VAL A 60 -0.97 8.09 -43.52
CA VAL A 60 -1.28 8.33 -44.94
C VAL A 60 -1.38 9.84 -45.15
N SER A 61 -0.59 10.37 -46.08
CA SER A 61 -0.56 11.78 -46.46
C SER A 61 -0.49 11.95 -47.98
N ASP A 62 -0.57 13.19 -48.45
CA ASP A 62 -0.32 13.56 -49.85
C ASP A 62 1.09 13.21 -50.35
N ARG A 63 2.04 13.02 -49.43
CA ARG A 63 3.44 12.64 -49.69
C ARG A 63 3.71 11.13 -49.65
N GLY A 64 2.67 10.31 -49.50
CA GLY A 64 2.77 8.86 -49.41
C GLY A 64 2.51 8.32 -48.00
N VAL A 65 2.83 7.03 -47.80
CA VAL A 65 2.56 6.30 -46.55
C VAL A 65 3.85 6.10 -45.76
N ARG A 66 3.81 6.42 -44.47
CA ARG A 66 4.95 6.32 -43.55
C ARG A 66 4.58 5.56 -42.29
N LEU A 67 5.44 4.65 -41.86
CA LEU A 67 5.42 4.02 -40.55
C LEU A 67 6.42 4.71 -39.63
N THR A 68 6.00 4.99 -38.41
CA THR A 68 6.84 5.62 -37.39
C THR A 68 6.66 4.90 -36.06
N LEU A 69 7.75 4.40 -35.48
CA LEU A 69 7.80 3.95 -34.09
C LEU A 69 8.35 5.10 -33.23
N LYS A 70 7.55 5.57 -32.27
CA LYS A 70 7.95 6.66 -31.36
C LYS A 70 7.95 6.16 -29.92
N GLN A 71 8.96 6.56 -29.15
CA GLN A 71 9.00 6.32 -27.71
C GLN A 71 8.03 7.25 -26.97
N LEU A 72 7.33 6.70 -25.97
CA LEU A 72 6.55 7.45 -25.00
C LEU A 72 7.50 7.98 -23.93
N THR A 73 7.81 9.27 -23.99
CA THR A 73 8.58 9.97 -22.98
C THR A 73 7.80 11.20 -22.50
N VAL A 74 8.06 11.64 -21.27
CA VAL A 74 7.54 12.90 -20.74
C VAL A 74 8.64 13.95 -20.85
N PRO A 75 8.35 15.18 -21.28
CA PRO A 75 9.34 16.25 -21.36
C PRO A 75 9.99 16.52 -19.99
N GLU A 76 11.33 16.54 -19.92
CA GLU A 76 12.04 17.29 -18.88
C GLU A 76 11.99 18.78 -19.27
N ASP A 77 11.56 19.65 -18.35
CA ASP A 77 11.49 21.11 -18.54
C ASP A 77 10.56 21.64 -19.66
N GLY A 78 9.60 20.83 -20.12
CA GLY A 78 8.64 21.22 -21.15
C GLY A 78 9.13 21.02 -22.58
N VAL A 79 10.31 20.43 -22.77
CA VAL A 79 10.90 20.10 -24.08
C VAL A 79 10.97 18.58 -24.26
N LEU A 80 10.23 18.07 -25.26
CA LEU A 80 10.12 16.63 -25.51
C LEU A 80 11.35 16.11 -26.25
N ARG A 81 12.04 15.10 -25.67
CA ARG A 81 13.12 14.35 -26.33
C ARG A 81 12.75 12.87 -26.37
N ARG A 82 12.69 12.27 -27.56
CA ARG A 82 12.30 10.87 -27.77
C ARG A 82 13.04 10.20 -28.92
N GLU A 83 13.22 8.88 -28.83
CA GLU A 83 13.65 8.05 -29.98
C GLU A 83 12.49 7.98 -31.00
N GLU A 84 12.82 8.18 -32.27
CA GLU A 84 11.90 8.07 -33.40
C GLU A 84 12.58 7.31 -34.54
N ILE A 85 11.90 6.27 -35.05
CA ILE A 85 12.36 5.46 -36.18
C ILE A 85 11.28 5.50 -37.25
N GLU A 86 11.65 5.91 -38.47
CA GLU A 86 10.74 6.05 -39.60
C GLU A 86 11.06 5.09 -40.76
N ALA A 87 10.03 4.62 -41.46
CA ALA A 87 10.15 3.90 -42.72
C ALA A 87 9.03 4.27 -43.70
N SER A 88 9.36 4.42 -44.99
CA SER A 88 8.36 4.65 -46.04
C SER A 88 7.86 3.32 -46.60
N VAL A 89 6.57 3.24 -46.93
CA VAL A 89 5.94 2.05 -47.51
C VAL A 89 5.12 2.41 -48.73
N ALA A 90 4.92 1.44 -49.63
CA ALA A 90 4.04 1.60 -50.79
C ALA A 90 2.60 1.85 -50.34
N ALA A 91 1.84 2.62 -51.12
CA ALA A 91 0.49 3.03 -50.75
C ALA A 91 -0.49 1.85 -50.59
N ASP A 92 -0.25 0.78 -51.34
CA ASP A 92 -1.00 -0.48 -51.36
C ASP A 92 -0.47 -1.53 -50.37
N ALA A 93 0.59 -1.24 -49.61
CA ALA A 93 1.11 -2.16 -48.61
C ALA A 93 0.08 -2.41 -47.49
N PRO A 94 -0.16 -3.68 -47.11
CA PRO A 94 -1.04 -4.02 -45.99
C PRO A 94 -0.63 -3.30 -44.70
N VAL A 95 -1.62 -2.95 -43.87
CA VAL A 95 -1.41 -2.18 -42.63
C VAL A 95 -0.48 -2.91 -41.65
N ALA A 96 -0.51 -4.24 -41.64
CA ALA A 96 0.30 -5.09 -40.76
C ALA A 96 1.73 -5.37 -41.29
N ASP A 97 2.04 -5.02 -42.55
CA ASP A 97 3.32 -5.38 -43.17
C ASP A 97 4.41 -4.36 -42.86
N LEU A 98 5.34 -4.75 -41.98
CA LEU A 98 6.50 -3.93 -41.64
C LEU A 98 7.60 -4.07 -42.71
N PRO A 99 8.13 -2.95 -43.26
CA PRO A 99 9.21 -2.99 -44.22
C PRO A 99 10.49 -3.53 -43.58
N ALA A 100 11.30 -4.27 -44.35
CA ALA A 100 12.59 -4.76 -43.86
C ALA A 100 13.49 -3.58 -43.43
N GLY A 101 14.06 -3.65 -42.23
CA GLY A 101 14.91 -2.58 -41.69
C GLY A 101 14.87 -2.49 -40.16
N GLU A 102 15.36 -1.37 -39.64
CA GLU A 102 15.47 -1.12 -38.20
C GLU A 102 14.11 -1.05 -37.50
N LEU A 103 13.12 -0.41 -38.15
CA LEU A 103 11.75 -0.31 -37.61
C LEU A 103 11.17 -1.70 -37.33
N ARG A 104 11.27 -2.62 -38.30
CA ARG A 104 10.78 -4.00 -38.14
C ARG A 104 11.50 -4.73 -37.02
N ARG A 105 12.84 -4.68 -36.96
CA ARG A 105 13.61 -5.31 -35.88
C ARG A 105 13.19 -4.81 -34.50
N ARG A 106 12.99 -3.50 -34.36
CA ARG A 106 12.61 -2.90 -33.07
C ARG A 106 11.18 -3.27 -32.66
N VAL A 107 10.23 -3.26 -33.59
CA VAL A 107 8.85 -3.69 -33.32
C VAL A 107 8.81 -5.18 -32.97
N GLU A 108 9.50 -6.05 -33.71
CA GLU A 108 9.56 -7.49 -33.45
C GLU A 108 10.24 -7.80 -32.10
N ALA A 109 11.24 -7.02 -31.68
CA ALA A 109 11.89 -7.19 -30.37
C ALA A 109 10.94 -6.99 -29.17
N HIS A 110 9.92 -6.13 -29.32
CA HIS A 110 8.93 -5.87 -28.27
C HIS A 110 7.69 -6.76 -28.37
N THR A 111 7.27 -7.09 -29.60
CA THR A 111 6.05 -7.87 -29.84
C THR A 111 6.29 -9.38 -29.84
N GLY A 112 7.53 -9.83 -30.06
CA GLY A 112 7.85 -11.24 -30.27
C GLY A 112 7.46 -11.76 -31.66
N GLY A 113 7.07 -10.86 -32.58
CA GLY A 113 6.57 -11.22 -33.91
C GLY A 113 5.06 -11.51 -33.95
N ASP A 114 4.34 -11.28 -32.85
CA ASP A 114 2.88 -11.41 -32.79
C ASP A 114 2.20 -10.38 -33.74
N PRO A 115 1.02 -10.70 -34.29
CA PRO A 115 0.35 -9.85 -35.27
C PRO A 115 -0.05 -8.50 -34.68
N LEU A 116 0.07 -7.45 -35.49
CA LEU A 116 -0.33 -6.10 -35.14
C LEU A 116 -1.78 -5.82 -35.57
N GLU A 117 -2.58 -5.31 -34.66
CA GLU A 117 -3.96 -4.91 -34.86
C GLU A 117 -4.11 -3.39 -34.81
N THR A 118 -5.19 -2.87 -35.40
CA THR A 118 -5.51 -1.44 -35.31
C THR A 118 -6.05 -1.12 -33.93
N MET A 119 -5.31 -0.30 -33.18
CA MET A 119 -5.76 0.22 -31.90
C MET A 119 -6.73 1.39 -32.05
N LEU A 120 -6.33 2.41 -32.82
CA LEU A 120 -7.12 3.62 -32.99
C LEU A 120 -6.77 4.33 -34.30
N THR A 121 -7.70 5.15 -34.78
CA THR A 121 -7.50 5.97 -35.99
C THR A 121 -7.73 7.44 -35.73
N LEU A 122 -6.84 8.28 -36.25
CA LEU A 122 -6.96 9.73 -36.23
C LEU A 122 -7.02 10.27 -37.65
N SER A 123 -7.78 11.35 -37.84
CA SER A 123 -7.65 12.21 -39.01
C SER A 123 -7.30 13.61 -38.53
N GLN A 124 -6.45 14.30 -39.26
CA GLN A 124 -6.08 15.67 -38.91
C GLN A 124 -6.04 16.57 -40.15
N VAL A 125 -6.50 17.81 -39.97
CA VAL A 125 -6.30 18.91 -40.91
C VAL A 125 -5.25 19.83 -40.30
N ARG A 126 -4.06 19.87 -40.91
CA ARG A 126 -2.92 20.66 -40.46
C ARG A 126 -2.75 21.90 -41.32
N VAL A 127 -2.55 23.06 -40.70
CA VAL A 127 -2.03 24.26 -41.34
C VAL A 127 -0.59 24.45 -40.88
N ALA A 128 0.36 24.03 -41.71
CA ALA A 128 1.80 24.15 -41.41
C ALA A 128 2.33 25.49 -41.92
N ARG A 129 2.96 26.27 -41.04
CA ARG A 129 3.44 27.64 -41.30
C ARG A 129 4.90 27.77 -40.92
N VAL A 130 5.69 28.44 -41.75
CA VAL A 130 7.11 28.68 -41.48
C VAL A 130 7.27 29.94 -40.62
N VAL A 131 8.08 29.86 -39.57
CA VAL A 131 8.44 30.98 -38.70
C VAL A 131 9.87 31.41 -38.99
N ARG A 132 10.05 32.69 -39.34
CA ARG A 132 11.36 33.29 -39.66
C ARG A 132 11.76 34.42 -38.73
N ARG A 133 13.04 34.45 -38.35
CA ARG A 133 13.69 35.61 -37.72
C ARG A 133 14.63 36.25 -38.75
N GLY A 134 14.20 37.37 -39.32
CA GLY A 134 14.89 37.95 -40.49
C GLY A 134 14.80 37.00 -41.68
N SER A 135 15.95 36.62 -42.26
CA SER A 135 16.01 35.65 -43.37
C SER A 135 16.08 34.18 -42.91
N ARG A 136 16.29 33.91 -41.61
CA ARG A 136 16.53 32.56 -41.07
C ARG A 136 15.21 31.89 -40.70
N GLU A 137 15.03 30.66 -41.15
CA GLU A 137 13.95 29.78 -40.69
C GLU A 137 14.34 29.16 -39.35
N ILE A 138 13.45 29.29 -38.36
CA ILE A 138 13.73 28.86 -36.98
C ILE A 138 12.72 27.83 -36.45
N ALA A 139 11.48 27.82 -36.96
CA ALA A 139 10.48 26.86 -36.54
C ALA A 139 9.41 26.63 -37.60
N GLU A 140 8.73 25.50 -37.50
CA GLU A 140 7.42 25.29 -38.10
C GLU A 140 6.34 25.41 -37.02
N LEU A 141 5.33 26.23 -37.30
CA LEU A 141 4.11 26.35 -36.50
C LEU A 141 3.01 25.54 -37.18
N SER A 142 2.63 24.42 -36.58
CA SER A 142 1.58 23.53 -37.09
C SER A 142 0.30 23.73 -36.29
N LEU A 143 -0.75 24.23 -36.93
CA LEU A 143 -2.09 24.28 -36.33
C LEU A 143 -2.90 23.08 -36.77
N ASP A 144 -3.35 22.27 -35.82
CA ASP A 144 -4.04 21.02 -36.09
C ASP A 144 -5.47 21.05 -35.58
N ARG A 145 -6.39 20.65 -36.46
CA ARG A 145 -7.69 20.15 -36.06
C ARG A 145 -7.62 18.63 -36.16
N VAL A 146 -7.61 17.99 -35.00
CA VAL A 146 -7.47 16.55 -34.88
C VAL A 146 -8.82 15.96 -34.53
N THR A 147 -9.13 14.85 -35.19
CA THR A 147 -10.35 14.08 -35.04
C THR A 147 -9.97 12.64 -34.74
N ALA A 148 -10.40 12.12 -33.59
CA ALA A 148 -10.28 10.72 -33.22
C ALA A 148 -11.60 9.98 -33.41
N GLN A 149 -11.51 8.75 -33.93
CA GLN A 149 -12.61 7.78 -33.86
C GLN A 149 -12.44 6.98 -32.57
N ALA A 150 -13.44 7.05 -31.70
CA ALA A 150 -13.40 6.52 -30.34
C ALA A 150 -14.72 5.81 -29.98
N ALA A 151 -14.69 4.91 -28.98
CA ALA A 151 -15.89 4.30 -28.42
C ALA A 151 -16.82 5.37 -27.79
N GLY A 152 -17.84 5.79 -28.54
CA GLY A 152 -18.77 6.85 -28.14
C GLY A 152 -18.99 7.93 -29.21
N GLY A 153 -18.16 7.95 -30.26
CA GLY A 153 -18.33 8.85 -31.40
C GLY A 153 -17.03 9.53 -31.83
N GLU A 154 -17.19 10.51 -32.72
CA GLU A 154 -16.09 11.32 -33.24
C GLU A 154 -15.73 12.42 -32.23
N HIS A 155 -14.48 12.44 -31.76
CA HIS A 155 -13.98 13.42 -30.80
C HIS A 155 -12.93 14.31 -31.45
N GLY A 156 -13.16 15.62 -31.43
CA GLY A 156 -12.28 16.62 -32.02
C GLY A 156 -11.58 17.48 -30.98
N TRP A 157 -10.33 17.87 -31.24
CA TRP A 157 -9.67 18.95 -30.51
C TRP A 157 -8.79 19.79 -31.42
N LEU A 158 -8.41 20.96 -30.91
CA LEU A 158 -7.57 21.93 -31.58
C LEU A 158 -6.25 22.04 -30.83
N GLU A 159 -5.15 22.03 -31.58
CA GLU A 159 -3.82 22.22 -31.00
C GLU A 159 -2.91 23.01 -31.92
N VAL A 160 -1.84 23.55 -31.33
CA VAL A 160 -0.74 24.16 -32.04
C VAL A 160 0.58 23.57 -31.56
N GLU A 161 1.40 23.12 -32.51
CA GLU A 161 2.75 22.58 -32.29
C GLU A 161 3.78 23.59 -32.84
N VAL A 162 4.85 23.85 -32.08
CA VAL A 162 6.03 24.60 -32.51
C VAL A 162 7.20 23.63 -32.55
N GLU A 163 7.69 23.30 -33.74
CA GLU A 163 8.83 22.39 -33.95
C GLU A 163 10.04 23.18 -34.44
N ALA A 164 11.22 22.97 -33.85
CA ALA A 164 12.45 23.59 -34.34
C ALA A 164 12.76 23.13 -35.78
N ARG A 165 13.00 24.08 -36.69
CA ARG A 165 13.33 23.82 -38.10
C ARG A 165 14.46 24.75 -38.55
N GLY A 166 15.18 24.32 -39.60
CA GLY A 166 16.27 25.10 -40.17
C GLY A 166 17.39 25.35 -39.16
N GLU A 167 17.55 26.61 -38.75
CA GLU A 167 18.59 27.05 -37.82
C GLU A 167 18.07 27.38 -36.42
N GLY A 168 16.84 27.00 -36.09
CA GLY A 168 16.27 27.22 -34.77
C GLY A 168 16.68 26.18 -33.74
N ASP A 169 16.65 26.60 -32.48
CA ASP A 169 17.01 25.78 -31.33
C ASP A 169 15.87 25.67 -30.29
N GLU A 170 16.16 25.00 -29.18
CA GLU A 170 15.24 24.82 -28.07
C GLU A 170 14.83 26.15 -27.40
N GLY A 171 15.72 27.13 -27.36
CA GLY A 171 15.42 28.45 -26.83
C GLY A 171 14.42 29.20 -27.71
N ASP A 172 14.54 29.05 -29.02
CA ASP A 172 13.57 29.59 -29.98
C ASP A 172 12.18 28.96 -29.82
N VAL A 173 12.10 27.64 -29.68
CA VAL A 173 10.82 26.93 -29.45
C VAL A 173 10.18 27.38 -28.13
N ALA A 174 10.95 27.47 -27.05
CA ALA A 174 10.45 27.92 -25.75
C ALA A 174 9.93 29.37 -25.79
N ALA A 175 10.64 30.27 -26.46
CA ALA A 175 10.22 31.66 -26.61
C ALA A 175 8.92 31.82 -27.43
N LEU A 176 8.80 31.08 -28.54
CA LEU A 176 7.59 31.06 -29.37
C LEU A 176 6.40 30.47 -28.61
N ALA A 177 6.60 29.36 -27.88
CA ALA A 177 5.54 28.74 -27.07
C ALA A 177 5.08 29.66 -25.93
N ALA A 178 5.99 30.39 -25.28
CA ALA A 178 5.64 31.38 -24.25
C ALA A 178 4.79 32.52 -24.83
N ALA A 179 5.17 33.05 -26.01
CA ALA A 179 4.43 34.12 -26.68
C ALA A 179 3.04 33.68 -27.16
N LEU A 180 2.87 32.42 -27.57
CA LEU A 180 1.57 31.86 -27.95
C LEU A 180 0.58 31.83 -26.77
N ARG A 181 1.08 31.57 -25.55
CA ARG A 181 0.26 31.47 -24.33
C ARG A 181 -0.24 32.80 -23.79
N GLU A 182 0.49 33.89 -24.06
CA GLU A 182 0.17 35.21 -23.52
C GLU A 182 -1.22 35.68 -23.96
N GLY A 183 -2.16 35.75 -23.01
CA GLY A 183 -3.51 36.29 -23.21
C GLY A 183 -4.50 35.40 -23.98
N ARG A 184 -4.11 34.18 -24.40
CA ARG A 184 -4.93 33.34 -25.31
C ARG A 184 -5.46 32.04 -24.71
N GLY A 185 -5.19 31.79 -23.42
CA GLY A 185 -5.70 30.59 -22.72
C GLY A 185 -5.15 29.26 -23.25
N LEU A 186 -4.07 29.26 -24.04
CA LEU A 186 -3.44 28.05 -24.54
C LEU A 186 -2.81 27.27 -23.38
N VAL A 187 -3.11 25.97 -23.32
CA VAL A 187 -2.66 25.08 -22.24
C VAL A 187 -1.52 24.20 -22.76
N PRO A 188 -0.36 24.15 -22.08
CA PRO A 188 0.68 23.17 -22.38
C PRO A 188 0.16 21.74 -22.37
N GLU A 189 0.45 21.00 -23.44
CA GLU A 189 0.04 19.61 -23.62
C GLU A 189 1.27 18.76 -23.90
N GLY A 190 1.75 18.09 -22.85
CA GLY A 190 2.91 17.21 -22.95
C GLY A 190 2.61 15.84 -23.55
N ARG A 191 1.33 15.49 -23.73
CA ARG A 191 0.92 14.17 -24.23
C ARG A 191 0.97 14.11 -25.76
N ALA A 192 1.30 12.94 -26.28
CA ALA A 192 1.19 12.66 -27.71
C ALA A 192 -0.29 12.61 -28.12
N LYS A 193 -0.59 12.93 -29.39
CA LYS A 193 -1.95 12.78 -29.96
C LYS A 193 -2.51 11.38 -29.75
N PHE A 194 -1.63 10.38 -29.85
CA PHE A 194 -1.92 8.98 -29.54
C PHE A 194 -2.45 8.80 -28.10
N THR A 195 -1.73 9.31 -27.10
CA THR A 195 -2.10 9.18 -25.68
C THR A 195 -3.46 9.83 -25.43
N ARG A 196 -3.69 11.02 -25.99
CA ARG A 196 -4.97 11.73 -25.89
C ARG A 196 -6.12 11.01 -26.60
N ALA A 197 -5.85 10.43 -27.77
CA ALA A 197 -6.84 9.66 -28.50
C ALA A 197 -7.21 8.35 -27.79
N LEU A 198 -6.24 7.70 -27.14
CA LEU A 198 -6.46 6.51 -26.34
C LEU A 198 -7.31 6.80 -25.09
N GLU A 199 -7.14 7.99 -24.49
CA GLU A 199 -8.01 8.48 -23.41
C GLU A 199 -9.45 8.71 -23.89
N LEU A 200 -9.65 9.16 -25.14
CA LEU A 200 -10.97 9.40 -25.72
C LEU A 200 -11.67 8.11 -26.19
N ASP A 201 -10.92 7.08 -26.60
CA ASP A 201 -11.44 5.77 -27.07
C ASP A 201 -11.87 4.83 -25.93
N GLY A 202 -11.48 5.13 -24.69
CA GLY A 202 -12.02 4.49 -23.50
C GLY A 202 -13.37 5.07 -23.12
N GLY A 203 -14.46 4.43 -23.55
CA GLY A 203 -15.81 4.72 -23.04
C GLY A 203 -15.83 4.57 -21.51
N ASP A 204 -16.19 5.66 -20.83
CA ASP A 204 -16.21 5.89 -19.37
C ASP A 204 -14.86 5.71 -18.64
N ASP A 205 -13.97 6.72 -18.73
CA ASP A 205 -13.35 7.37 -17.55
C ASP A 205 -12.52 8.61 -17.99
N ASP A 206 -13.01 9.82 -17.69
CA ASP A 206 -12.33 11.08 -17.99
C ASP A 206 -10.93 11.14 -17.36
N GLY A 207 -9.98 11.86 -18.00
CA GLY A 207 -8.68 12.26 -17.43
C GLY A 207 -8.77 13.17 -16.18
N VAL A 208 -9.93 13.23 -15.57
CA VAL A 208 -10.15 13.66 -14.20
C VAL A 208 -10.11 12.39 -13.37
N LEU A 209 -9.06 12.19 -12.56
CA LEU A 209 -8.99 11.01 -11.71
C LEU A 209 -10.27 10.89 -10.87
N MET A 210 -10.83 12.01 -10.41
CA MET A 210 -12.01 12.01 -9.54
C MET A 210 -12.93 13.20 -9.79
N SER A 211 -14.24 12.97 -9.82
CA SER A 211 -15.24 14.03 -9.97
C SER A 211 -15.11 15.08 -8.86
N ALA A 212 -15.71 16.26 -9.03
CA ALA A 212 -15.69 17.31 -7.99
C ALA A 212 -16.29 16.83 -6.64
N ALA A 213 -17.25 15.90 -6.69
CA ALA A 213 -17.85 15.30 -5.50
C ALA A 213 -16.88 14.32 -4.80
N GLU A 214 -16.17 13.48 -5.57
CA GLU A 214 -15.17 12.57 -5.03
C GLU A 214 -13.95 13.33 -4.50
N ARG A 215 -13.50 14.37 -5.21
CA ARG A 215 -12.42 15.26 -4.76
C ARG A 215 -12.70 15.81 -3.37
N ALA A 216 -13.94 16.24 -3.09
CA ALA A 216 -14.34 16.71 -1.76
C ALA A 216 -14.25 15.61 -0.68
N VAL A 217 -14.57 14.35 -1.03
CA VAL A 217 -14.39 13.18 -0.14
C VAL A 217 -12.91 12.97 0.17
N HIS A 218 -12.06 12.99 -0.86
CA HIS A 218 -10.61 12.85 -0.67
C HIS A 218 -10.02 14.01 0.15
N GLU A 219 -10.46 15.25 -0.07
CA GLU A 219 -10.01 16.43 0.72
C GLU A 219 -10.40 16.33 2.20
N ALA A 220 -11.60 15.82 2.48
CA ALA A 220 -12.03 15.52 3.85
C ALA A 220 -11.17 14.43 4.50
N GLN A 221 -10.85 13.35 3.79
CA GLN A 221 -9.98 12.28 4.29
C GLN A 221 -8.52 12.74 4.46
N ALA A 222 -8.01 13.61 3.58
CA ALA A 222 -6.64 14.14 3.61
C ALA A 222 -6.39 15.10 4.78
N SER A 223 -7.46 15.68 5.32
CA SER A 223 -7.45 16.60 6.47
C SER A 223 -7.43 15.87 7.81
N ALA A 224 -7.72 14.56 7.83
CA ALA A 224 -7.56 13.70 9.01
C ALA A 224 -6.11 13.20 9.15
N ASP A 225 -5.79 12.58 10.28
CA ASP A 225 -4.53 11.86 10.50
C ASP A 225 -4.70 10.35 10.27
N GLY A 226 -3.66 9.69 9.75
CA GLY A 226 -3.61 8.23 9.58
C GLY A 226 -3.57 7.72 8.14
N PRO A 227 -3.72 6.38 7.93
CA PRO A 227 -3.56 5.74 6.63
C PRO A 227 -4.48 6.29 5.52
N ARG A 228 -5.75 6.57 5.83
CA ARG A 228 -6.74 7.13 4.88
C ARG A 228 -6.30 8.48 4.31
N SER A 229 -5.68 9.28 5.16
CA SER A 229 -5.16 10.59 4.80
C SER A 229 -4.00 10.50 3.82
N ARG A 230 -3.08 9.54 4.01
CA ARG A 230 -1.98 9.29 3.07
C ARG A 230 -2.50 8.84 1.70
N ARG A 231 -3.48 7.92 1.66
CA ARG A 231 -4.16 7.50 0.41
C ARG A 231 -4.80 8.67 -0.30
N ALA A 232 -5.57 9.47 0.43
CA ALA A 232 -6.25 10.63 -0.10
C ALA A 232 -5.27 11.68 -0.63
N ARG A 233 -4.16 11.94 0.07
CA ARG A 233 -3.10 12.83 -0.41
C ARG A 233 -2.41 12.29 -1.66
N ALA A 234 -2.20 10.98 -1.76
CA ALA A 234 -1.65 10.37 -2.97
C ALA A 234 -2.63 10.49 -4.15
N LEU A 235 -3.91 10.19 -3.96
CA LEU A 235 -4.93 10.30 -5.00
C LEU A 235 -5.19 11.74 -5.40
N LEU A 236 -5.23 12.69 -4.46
CA LEU A 236 -5.31 14.12 -4.77
C LEU A 236 -4.06 14.64 -5.47
N ALA A 237 -2.87 14.11 -5.13
CA ALA A 237 -1.65 14.45 -5.84
C ALA A 237 -1.70 13.94 -7.30
N LEU A 238 -2.14 12.70 -7.50
CA LEU A 238 -2.35 12.12 -8.84
C LEU A 238 -3.42 12.87 -9.64
N ASP A 239 -4.54 13.25 -9.00
CA ASP A 239 -5.61 14.07 -9.59
C ASP A 239 -5.14 15.48 -9.96
N ARG A 240 -4.16 16.02 -9.23
CA ARG A 240 -3.45 17.26 -9.56
C ARG A 240 -2.36 17.08 -10.63
N GLY A 241 -2.23 15.87 -11.19
CA GLY A 241 -1.30 15.55 -12.28
C GLY A 241 0.12 15.19 -11.84
N LEU A 242 0.37 14.95 -10.55
CA LEU A 242 1.69 14.48 -10.09
C LEU A 242 1.91 13.03 -10.52
N SER A 243 3.15 12.65 -10.80
CA SER A 243 3.51 11.25 -11.04
C SER A 243 3.29 10.38 -9.81
N GLN A 244 3.20 9.06 -9.98
CA GLN A 244 3.04 8.12 -8.86
C GLN A 244 4.20 8.19 -7.84
N VAL A 245 5.41 8.50 -8.32
CA VAL A 245 6.58 8.70 -7.47
C VAL A 245 6.44 9.99 -6.64
N GLU A 246 6.00 11.09 -7.26
CA GLU A 246 5.81 12.38 -6.58
C GLU A 246 4.62 12.36 -5.62
N ALA A 247 3.51 11.77 -6.04
CA ALA A 247 2.36 11.50 -5.18
C ALA A 247 2.77 10.63 -3.97
N GLY A 248 3.70 9.69 -4.16
CA GLY A 248 4.30 8.90 -3.08
C GLY A 248 5.06 9.76 -2.09
N ARG A 249 5.89 10.69 -2.57
CA ARG A 249 6.61 11.64 -1.70
C ARG A 249 5.65 12.56 -0.94
N VAL A 250 4.62 13.09 -1.60
CA VAL A 250 3.60 13.96 -0.98
C VAL A 250 2.81 13.23 0.10
N ALA A 251 2.52 11.94 -0.11
CA ALA A 251 1.72 11.13 0.79
C ALA A 251 2.51 10.36 1.85
N GLY A 252 3.84 10.28 1.75
CA GLY A 252 4.66 9.39 2.58
C GLY A 252 4.40 7.91 2.28
N LEU A 253 4.24 7.57 0.99
CA LEU A 253 3.97 6.23 0.46
C LEU A 253 5.01 5.85 -0.60
N SER A 254 5.29 4.55 -0.77
CA SER A 254 6.14 4.08 -1.86
C SER A 254 5.39 4.09 -3.19
N ASP A 255 6.11 4.23 -4.31
CA ASP A 255 5.53 4.23 -5.67
C ASP A 255 4.63 3.00 -5.94
N ARG A 256 5.07 1.82 -5.48
CA ARG A 256 4.28 0.58 -5.57
C ARG A 256 2.91 0.69 -4.89
N ARG A 257 2.80 1.47 -3.82
CA ARG A 257 1.56 1.68 -3.08
C ARG A 257 0.67 2.70 -3.74
N VAL A 258 1.24 3.79 -4.21
CA VAL A 258 0.51 4.78 -5.01
C VAL A 258 -0.12 4.13 -6.23
N ARG A 259 0.63 3.27 -6.94
CA ARG A 259 0.11 2.44 -8.04
C ARG A 259 -1.07 1.57 -7.63
N TYR A 260 -0.92 0.89 -6.50
CA TYR A 260 -1.91 -0.02 -6.02
C TYR A 260 -3.21 0.69 -5.58
N TRP A 261 -3.14 1.88 -5.00
CA TRP A 261 -4.32 2.68 -4.67
C TRP A 261 -4.97 3.35 -5.83
N LEU A 262 -4.18 3.85 -6.78
CA LEU A 262 -4.71 4.35 -8.04
C LEU A 262 -5.49 3.25 -8.76
N ALA A 263 -4.96 2.03 -8.80
CA ALA A 263 -5.65 0.89 -9.39
C ALA A 263 -6.94 0.52 -8.64
N ARG A 264 -6.90 0.49 -7.29
CA ARG A 264 -8.08 0.17 -6.48
C ARG A 264 -9.15 1.27 -6.53
N TYR A 265 -8.73 2.53 -6.52
CA TYR A 265 -9.60 3.70 -6.67
C TYR A 265 -10.32 3.73 -8.02
N ARG A 266 -9.64 3.36 -9.12
CA ARG A 266 -10.29 3.25 -10.44
C ARG A 266 -11.38 2.17 -10.51
N VAL A 267 -11.34 1.19 -9.60
CA VAL A 267 -12.32 0.09 -9.53
C VAL A 267 -13.42 0.39 -8.51
N GLU A 268 -13.08 1.00 -7.37
CA GLU A 268 -13.96 1.16 -6.21
C GLU A 268 -14.41 2.62 -5.96
N GLY A 269 -13.89 3.60 -6.73
CA GLY A 269 -14.11 5.03 -6.52
C GLY A 269 -13.74 5.48 -5.10
N ALA A 270 -14.52 6.37 -4.50
CA ALA A 270 -14.39 6.71 -3.08
C ALA A 270 -14.69 5.53 -2.10
N GLY A 271 -15.19 4.38 -2.61
CA GLY A 271 -15.41 3.15 -1.85
C GLY A 271 -14.12 2.53 -1.28
N ILE A 272 -12.94 2.99 -1.74
CA ILE A 272 -11.64 2.66 -1.13
C ILE A 272 -11.51 3.07 0.35
N TYR A 273 -12.44 3.89 0.86
CA TYR A 273 -12.52 4.32 2.26
C TYR A 273 -13.48 3.49 3.12
N GLY A 274 -14.26 2.58 2.51
CA GLY A 274 -15.03 1.51 3.17
C GLY A 274 -16.37 1.19 2.49
N ASP A 275 -16.85 -0.04 2.70
CA ASP A 275 -18.29 -0.36 2.73
C ASP A 275 -18.97 0.59 3.73
N GLU A 276 -19.54 1.68 3.22
CA GLU A 276 -20.71 2.41 3.71
C GLU A 276 -20.94 3.63 2.81
N ALA A 277 -21.32 3.39 1.56
CA ALA A 277 -22.26 4.29 0.88
C ALA A 277 -23.68 3.95 1.37
N VAL A 278 -23.90 4.14 2.67
CA VAL A 278 -25.25 4.20 3.25
C VAL A 278 -25.46 5.66 3.62
N ASP A 279 -26.58 6.20 3.14
CA ASP A 279 -27.24 7.42 3.61
C ASP A 279 -26.81 7.84 5.03
N PRO A 280 -26.14 9.00 5.21
CA PRO A 280 -25.77 9.53 6.53
C PRO A 280 -26.99 9.95 7.38
N GLY A 281 -28.22 9.70 6.92
CA GLY A 281 -29.47 10.04 7.60
C GLY A 281 -30.08 8.97 8.52
N SER A 282 -29.56 7.74 8.62
CA SER A 282 -30.28 6.67 9.35
C SER A 282 -29.48 5.72 10.26
N ALA A 283 -28.24 6.03 10.61
CA ALA A 283 -27.59 5.39 11.75
C ALA A 283 -26.96 6.47 12.62
N ALA A 284 -27.76 6.98 13.55
CA ALA A 284 -27.32 7.88 14.59
C ALA A 284 -25.97 7.41 15.15
N ALA A 285 -25.03 8.37 15.25
CA ALA A 285 -23.74 8.27 15.91
C ALA A 285 -23.82 7.42 17.19
N ALA A 286 -23.58 6.11 17.07
CA ALA A 286 -23.13 5.31 18.18
C ALA A 286 -21.64 5.59 18.30
N GLU A 287 -21.23 6.24 19.39
CA GLU A 287 -19.81 6.41 19.73
C GLU A 287 -19.07 5.11 19.45
N ARG A 288 -18.04 5.15 18.59
CA ARG A 288 -17.18 3.99 18.30
C ARG A 288 -16.61 3.48 19.61
N ARG A 289 -17.21 2.42 20.15
CA ARG A 289 -16.81 1.83 21.44
C ARG A 289 -15.37 1.36 21.33
N LYS A 290 -14.54 1.74 22.30
CA LYS A 290 -13.13 1.34 22.33
C LYS A 290 -12.95 -0.10 22.83
N ARG A 291 -14.02 -0.74 23.31
CA ARG A 291 -14.02 -2.03 24.02
C ARG A 291 -15.34 -2.81 23.81
N PRO A 292 -15.33 -4.13 24.07
CA PRO A 292 -16.56 -4.92 24.13
C PRO A 292 -17.50 -4.44 25.25
N ASP A 293 -18.79 -4.38 24.97
CA ASP A 293 -19.83 -3.90 25.91
C ASP A 293 -20.32 -5.02 26.85
N ILE A 294 -19.43 -5.46 27.73
CA ILE A 294 -19.71 -6.54 28.69
C ILE A 294 -20.35 -5.96 29.94
N LEU A 295 -21.49 -6.52 30.34
CA LEU A 295 -22.19 -6.19 31.58
C LEU A 295 -21.90 -7.22 32.66
N SER A 296 -21.95 -6.82 33.93
CA SER A 296 -21.80 -7.74 35.07
C SER A 296 -22.90 -8.81 35.12
N SER A 297 -24.08 -8.50 34.57
CA SER A 297 -25.24 -9.39 34.45
C SER A 297 -25.16 -10.36 33.29
N ASP A 298 -24.31 -10.11 32.28
CA ASP A 298 -24.15 -11.02 31.14
C ASP A 298 -23.72 -12.40 31.63
N THR A 299 -24.11 -13.44 30.90
CA THR A 299 -23.47 -14.75 31.00
C THR A 299 -22.06 -14.71 30.41
N MET A 300 -21.20 -15.63 30.84
CA MET A 300 -19.85 -15.76 30.29
C MET A 300 -19.87 -16.07 28.79
N THR A 301 -20.90 -16.76 28.28
CA THR A 301 -21.07 -17.04 26.84
C THR A 301 -21.46 -15.77 26.08
N GLU A 302 -22.38 -14.94 26.60
CA GLU A 302 -22.71 -13.64 26.01
C GLU A 302 -21.49 -12.70 26.00
N ALA A 303 -20.75 -12.62 27.11
CA ALA A 303 -19.51 -11.86 27.21
C ALA A 303 -18.46 -12.33 26.18
N ALA A 304 -18.37 -13.64 25.94
CA ALA A 304 -17.50 -14.21 24.92
C ALA A 304 -17.91 -13.79 23.51
N VAL A 305 -19.20 -13.89 23.17
CA VAL A 305 -19.74 -13.48 21.86
C VAL A 305 -19.46 -11.99 21.62
N LYS A 306 -19.79 -11.13 22.59
CA LYS A 306 -19.53 -9.69 22.51
C LYS A 306 -18.05 -9.38 22.29
N THR A 307 -17.15 -10.08 23.01
CA THR A 307 -15.70 -9.92 22.87
C THR A 307 -15.19 -10.38 21.51
N LEU A 308 -15.64 -11.55 21.05
CA LEU A 308 -15.24 -12.11 19.76
C LEU A 308 -15.76 -11.28 18.59
N ALA A 309 -17.03 -10.86 18.63
CA ALA A 309 -17.65 -10.02 17.61
C ALA A 309 -16.95 -8.66 17.51
N PHE A 310 -16.68 -8.02 18.66
CA PHE A 310 -15.93 -6.76 18.71
C PHE A 310 -14.55 -6.89 18.04
N HIS A 311 -13.77 -7.91 18.41
CA HIS A 311 -12.44 -8.08 17.84
C HIS A 311 -12.44 -8.63 16.42
N LEU A 312 -13.47 -9.37 16.01
CA LEU A 312 -13.66 -9.76 14.61
C LEU A 312 -13.90 -8.52 13.76
N ALA A 313 -14.83 -7.65 14.16
CA ALA A 313 -15.09 -6.39 13.45
C ALA A 313 -13.81 -5.54 13.31
N ARG A 314 -13.00 -5.42 14.37
CA ARG A 314 -11.70 -4.74 14.29
C ARG A 314 -10.70 -5.46 13.38
N MET A 315 -10.67 -6.79 13.40
CA MET A 315 -9.81 -7.54 12.49
C MET A 315 -10.17 -7.26 11.02
N LEU A 316 -11.47 -7.23 10.70
CA LEU A 316 -11.97 -6.94 9.37
C LEU A 316 -11.75 -5.46 8.97
N GLU A 317 -11.90 -4.51 9.91
CA GLU A 317 -11.62 -3.08 9.69
C GLU A 317 -10.19 -2.84 9.17
N HIS A 318 -9.22 -3.62 9.66
CA HIS A 318 -7.81 -3.50 9.31
C HIS A 318 -7.37 -4.47 8.20
N GLU A 319 -8.28 -5.29 7.68
CA GLU A 319 -7.97 -6.36 6.73
C GLU A 319 -7.53 -5.81 5.39
N ASP A 320 -8.35 -4.92 4.81
CA ASP A 320 -7.97 -4.21 3.60
C ASP A 320 -6.66 -3.50 3.84
N GLY A 321 -6.60 -2.68 4.92
CA GLY A 321 -5.40 -2.00 5.41
C GLY A 321 -4.13 -2.84 5.30
N THR A 322 -4.23 -4.10 5.72
CA THR A 322 -3.17 -5.10 5.70
C THR A 322 -2.82 -5.62 4.29
N ARG A 323 -3.84 -5.90 3.45
CA ARG A 323 -3.65 -6.27 2.03
C ARG A 323 -2.88 -5.19 1.28
N LEU A 324 -3.35 -3.95 1.39
CA LEU A 324 -2.73 -2.74 0.82
C LEU A 324 -1.33 -2.54 1.46
N GLY A 325 -1.31 -2.76 2.76
CA GLY A 325 -0.25 -2.74 3.75
C GLY A 325 0.38 -1.38 4.02
N GLU A 326 -0.15 -0.30 3.43
CA GLU A 326 0.43 1.05 3.40
C GLU A 326 1.01 1.53 4.69
N ASP A 327 0.22 1.29 5.70
CA ASP A 327 0.56 1.53 7.06
C ASP A 327 0.89 0.17 7.70
N PRO A 328 2.13 -0.01 8.19
CA PRO A 328 2.46 -1.16 9.02
C PRO A 328 1.53 -1.33 10.22
N GLU A 329 0.88 -0.26 10.68
CA GLU A 329 -0.07 -0.30 11.78
C GLU A 329 -1.37 -1.03 11.45
N GLU A 330 -1.80 -1.06 10.18
CA GLU A 330 -2.98 -1.86 9.78
C GLU A 330 -2.71 -3.36 10.00
N LEU A 331 -1.52 -3.82 9.59
CA LEU A 331 -1.07 -5.19 9.82
C LEU A 331 -0.88 -5.45 11.32
N HIS A 332 -0.33 -4.48 12.06
CA HIS A 332 -0.22 -4.54 13.51
C HIS A 332 -1.58 -4.75 14.17
N ASP A 333 -2.57 -3.91 13.86
CA ASP A 333 -3.87 -3.89 14.50
C ASP A 333 -4.73 -5.11 14.13
N MET A 334 -4.66 -5.57 12.87
CA MET A 334 -5.27 -6.83 12.45
C MET A 334 -4.67 -8.01 13.24
N ARG A 335 -3.34 -8.04 13.41
CA ARG A 335 -2.65 -9.05 14.23
C ARG A 335 -3.03 -8.94 15.71
N VAL A 336 -3.16 -7.73 16.26
CA VAL A 336 -3.59 -7.50 17.64
C VAL A 336 -4.99 -8.04 17.85
N SER A 337 -5.93 -7.74 16.95
CA SER A 337 -7.31 -8.22 16.99
C SER A 337 -7.39 -9.75 16.91
N THR A 338 -6.68 -10.35 15.95
CA THR A 338 -6.55 -11.83 15.84
C THR A 338 -6.01 -12.45 17.13
N ARG A 339 -4.98 -11.83 17.74
CA ARG A 339 -4.40 -12.28 19.01
C ARG A 339 -5.40 -12.15 20.16
N ARG A 340 -6.14 -11.04 20.24
CA ARG A 340 -7.17 -10.82 21.27
C ARG A 340 -8.29 -11.85 21.17
N MET A 341 -8.79 -12.17 19.98
CA MET A 341 -9.77 -13.25 19.78
C MET A 341 -9.24 -14.61 20.28
N ARG A 342 -7.98 -14.96 19.96
CA ARG A 342 -7.35 -16.19 20.47
C ARG A 342 -7.27 -16.23 21.99
N MET A 343 -7.08 -15.07 22.63
CA MET A 343 -7.03 -14.96 24.07
C MET A 343 -8.41 -15.00 24.69
N ALA A 344 -9.42 -14.39 24.05
CA ALA A 344 -10.82 -14.52 24.45
C ALA A 344 -11.23 -16.00 24.46
N LEU A 345 -10.93 -16.76 23.40
CA LEU A 345 -11.22 -18.21 23.37
C LEU A 345 -10.54 -19.00 24.50
N ARG A 346 -9.48 -18.48 25.11
CA ARG A 346 -8.84 -19.09 26.28
C ARG A 346 -9.52 -18.66 27.58
N VAL A 347 -9.82 -17.37 27.73
CA VAL A 347 -10.47 -16.80 28.92
C VAL A 347 -11.89 -17.37 29.10
N PHE A 348 -12.62 -17.52 27.99
CA PHE A 348 -14.00 -18.02 27.98
C PHE A 348 -14.10 -19.53 27.70
N ALA A 349 -12.98 -20.27 27.64
CA ALA A 349 -12.92 -21.66 27.18
C ALA A 349 -13.92 -22.58 27.89
N ASP A 350 -14.09 -22.36 29.20
CA ASP A 350 -14.97 -23.15 30.05
C ASP A 350 -16.46 -22.98 29.73
N TYR A 351 -16.84 -21.89 29.07
CA TYR A 351 -18.22 -21.51 28.74
C TYR A 351 -18.52 -21.56 27.24
N LEU A 352 -17.59 -22.10 26.45
CA LEU A 352 -17.73 -22.27 25.01
C LEU A 352 -17.58 -23.74 24.64
N ASP A 353 -18.41 -24.23 23.70
CA ASP A 353 -18.29 -25.58 23.20
C ASP A 353 -16.97 -25.76 22.42
N PRO A 354 -16.07 -26.68 22.85
CA PRO A 354 -14.79 -26.87 22.19
C PRO A 354 -14.90 -27.34 20.74
N ALA A 355 -15.93 -28.13 20.42
CA ALA A 355 -16.14 -28.65 19.07
C ALA A 355 -16.58 -27.53 18.13
N VAL A 356 -17.47 -26.65 18.60
CA VAL A 356 -17.95 -25.47 17.86
C VAL A 356 -16.84 -24.43 17.67
N MET A 357 -16.01 -24.19 18.69
CA MET A 357 -14.92 -23.20 18.61
C MET A 357 -13.65 -23.69 17.90
N ARG A 358 -13.48 -25.00 17.70
CA ARG A 358 -12.25 -25.57 17.11
C ARG A 358 -11.96 -25.06 15.68
N PRO A 359 -12.94 -24.93 14.76
CA PRO A 359 -12.72 -24.29 13.46
C PRO A 359 -12.27 -22.82 13.58
N VAL A 360 -12.93 -22.03 14.42
CA VAL A 360 -12.59 -20.62 14.67
C VAL A 360 -11.15 -20.49 15.17
N LEU A 361 -10.76 -21.28 16.19
CA LEU A 361 -9.40 -21.29 16.71
C LEU A 361 -8.36 -21.69 15.65
N ARG A 362 -8.69 -22.64 14.77
CA ARG A 362 -7.79 -23.05 13.67
C ARG A 362 -7.59 -21.92 12.65
N GLY A 363 -8.67 -21.22 12.29
CA GLY A 363 -8.62 -20.05 11.42
C GLY A 363 -7.77 -18.93 12.03
N LEU A 364 -8.08 -18.52 13.26
CA LEU A 364 -7.30 -17.51 14.00
C LEU A 364 -5.82 -17.86 14.16
N ARG A 365 -5.49 -19.13 14.40
CA ARG A 365 -4.09 -19.58 14.47
C ARG A 365 -3.38 -19.48 13.13
N ARG A 366 -4.08 -19.77 12.02
CA ARG A 366 -3.52 -19.66 10.67
C ARG A 366 -3.31 -18.19 10.31
N THR A 367 -4.37 -17.38 10.41
CA THR A 367 -4.32 -15.93 10.17
C THR A 367 -3.24 -15.27 11.01
N GLY A 368 -3.20 -15.55 12.32
CA GLY A 368 -2.18 -14.99 13.21
C GLY A 368 -0.76 -15.46 12.92
N ARG A 369 -0.56 -16.66 12.32
CA ARG A 369 0.77 -17.11 11.85
C ARG A 369 1.19 -16.37 10.58
N THR A 370 0.27 -16.20 9.63
CA THR A 370 0.55 -15.51 8.37
C THR A 370 0.84 -14.02 8.58
N LEU A 371 -0.01 -13.31 9.34
CA LEU A 371 0.26 -11.94 9.79
C LEU A 371 1.55 -11.87 10.61
N GLY A 372 1.79 -12.95 11.37
CA GLY A 372 2.92 -13.10 12.25
C GLY A 372 4.26 -12.98 11.54
N ALA A 373 4.39 -13.72 10.45
CA ALA A 373 5.61 -13.82 9.65
C ALA A 373 6.08 -12.49 9.07
N VAL A 374 5.14 -11.61 8.68
CA VAL A 374 5.47 -10.27 8.16
C VAL A 374 5.78 -9.29 9.30
N ARG A 375 4.91 -9.20 10.33
CA ARG A 375 5.11 -8.23 11.43
C ARG A 375 6.38 -8.49 12.21
N ASP A 376 6.75 -9.76 12.39
CA ASP A 376 8.00 -10.09 13.07
C ASP A 376 9.18 -9.41 12.34
N LEU A 377 9.25 -9.51 11.01
CA LEU A 377 10.29 -8.86 10.18
C LEU A 377 10.23 -7.33 10.25
N ASP A 378 9.03 -6.73 10.23
CA ASP A 378 8.89 -5.27 10.42
C ASP A 378 9.51 -4.82 11.73
N VAL A 379 9.19 -5.52 12.84
CA VAL A 379 9.67 -5.18 14.18
C VAL A 379 11.19 -5.38 14.29
N PHE A 380 11.74 -6.44 13.71
CA PHE A 380 13.19 -6.65 13.74
C PHE A 380 13.94 -5.60 12.92
N SER A 381 13.40 -5.22 11.75
CA SER A 381 13.98 -4.18 10.90
C SER A 381 14.00 -2.83 11.62
N GLU A 382 12.89 -2.45 12.27
CA GLU A 382 12.78 -1.22 13.07
C GLU A 382 13.80 -1.19 14.23
N LYS A 383 13.89 -2.27 15.01
CA LYS A 383 14.85 -2.38 16.12
C LYS A 383 16.31 -2.39 15.67
N THR A 384 16.57 -2.85 14.45
CA THR A 384 17.92 -2.89 13.86
C THR A 384 18.30 -1.53 13.32
N GLN A 385 17.37 -0.83 12.67
CA GLN A 385 17.59 0.55 12.26
C GLN A 385 17.89 1.45 13.46
N ALA A 386 17.11 1.34 14.55
CA ALA A 386 17.37 2.09 15.78
C ALA A 386 18.76 1.79 16.40
N TYR A 387 19.30 0.58 16.19
CA TYR A 387 20.66 0.26 16.58
C TYR A 387 21.69 0.94 15.68
N LEU A 388 21.49 0.91 14.35
CA LEU A 388 22.37 1.58 13.38
C LEU A 388 22.40 3.10 13.60
N ASP A 389 21.25 3.72 13.85
CA ASP A 389 21.13 5.16 14.11
C ASP A 389 21.89 5.62 15.37
N ALA A 390 22.21 4.69 16.28
CA ALA A 390 23.01 4.94 17.48
C ALA A 390 24.53 4.71 17.27
N LEU A 391 24.95 4.23 16.10
CA LEU A 391 26.35 4.04 15.75
C LEU A 391 26.95 5.29 15.11
N PRO A 392 28.28 5.47 15.13
CA PRO A 392 28.95 6.50 14.36
C PRO A 392 28.83 6.25 12.85
N ASP A 393 28.89 7.32 12.05
CA ASP A 393 28.66 7.30 10.58
C ASP A 393 29.53 6.31 9.81
N ASP A 394 30.75 6.03 10.28
CA ASP A 394 31.68 5.07 9.67
C ASP A 394 31.21 3.60 9.75
N ARG A 395 30.15 3.34 10.53
CA ARG A 395 29.53 2.04 10.73
C ARG A 395 28.08 1.97 10.29
N ALA A 396 27.58 2.99 9.57
CA ALA A 396 26.19 3.00 9.10
C ALA A 396 25.85 1.80 8.18
N GLY A 397 26.82 1.28 7.42
CA GLY A 397 26.64 0.13 6.52
C GLY A 397 26.94 -1.25 7.14
N ASP A 398 27.17 -1.33 8.47
CA ASP A 398 27.60 -2.57 9.15
C ASP A 398 26.61 -3.75 8.98
N LEU A 399 25.34 -3.45 8.70
CA LEU A 399 24.24 -4.43 8.65
C LEU A 399 23.51 -4.45 7.31
N ASP A 400 24.03 -3.82 6.25
CA ASP A 400 23.34 -3.71 4.95
C ASP A 400 22.91 -5.08 4.39
N GLY A 401 23.83 -6.06 4.35
CA GLY A 401 23.51 -7.40 3.87
C GLY A 401 22.44 -8.13 4.72
N LEU A 402 22.40 -7.87 6.03
CA LEU A 402 21.36 -8.42 6.91
C LEU A 402 20.01 -7.78 6.60
N MET A 403 19.97 -6.46 6.43
CA MET A 403 18.76 -5.70 6.11
C MET A 403 18.22 -6.07 4.73
N GLU A 404 19.08 -6.24 3.73
CA GLU A 404 18.71 -6.73 2.40
C GLU A 404 18.09 -8.13 2.47
N ALA A 405 18.71 -9.05 3.21
CA ALA A 405 18.19 -10.41 3.40
C ALA A 405 16.82 -10.41 4.09
N TRP A 406 16.62 -9.55 5.10
CA TRP A 406 15.35 -9.41 5.80
C TRP A 406 14.26 -8.79 4.93
N GLN A 407 14.61 -7.79 4.12
CA GLN A 407 13.69 -7.15 3.20
C GLN A 407 13.21 -8.13 2.11
N ALA A 408 14.13 -8.91 1.53
CA ALA A 408 13.78 -9.95 0.56
C ALA A 408 12.83 -11.00 1.18
N GLU A 409 13.11 -11.44 2.41
CA GLU A 409 12.25 -12.36 3.11
C GLU A 409 10.88 -11.76 3.43
N ARG A 410 10.86 -10.50 3.85
CA ARG A 410 9.63 -9.77 4.16
C ARG A 410 8.73 -9.69 2.94
N ASP A 411 9.28 -9.40 1.77
CA ASP A 411 8.52 -9.35 0.52
C ASP A 411 7.96 -10.72 0.14
N ARG A 412 8.72 -11.80 0.38
CA ARG A 412 8.24 -13.19 0.22
C ARG A 412 7.08 -13.51 1.16
N GLN A 413 7.20 -13.19 2.45
CA GLN A 413 6.15 -13.43 3.44
C GLN A 413 4.92 -12.55 3.18
N ARG A 414 5.13 -11.33 2.67
CA ARG A 414 4.05 -10.43 2.28
C ARG A 414 3.27 -10.96 1.08
N ALA A 415 3.93 -11.50 0.06
CA ALA A 415 3.26 -12.16 -1.05
C ALA A 415 2.41 -13.35 -0.57
N ARG A 416 2.94 -14.16 0.36
CA ARG A 416 2.19 -15.27 0.99
C ARG A 416 1.01 -14.79 1.83
N LEU A 417 1.16 -13.66 2.53
CA LEU A 417 0.08 -13.05 3.29
C LEU A 417 -1.06 -12.61 2.39
N VAL A 418 -0.77 -11.86 1.32
CA VAL A 418 -1.78 -11.40 0.36
C VAL A 418 -2.49 -12.59 -0.28
N ALA A 419 -1.74 -13.57 -0.81
CA ALA A 419 -2.33 -14.78 -1.39
C ALA A 419 -3.19 -15.59 -0.39
N TYR A 420 -2.86 -15.56 0.90
CA TYR A 420 -3.69 -16.18 1.93
C TYR A 420 -4.98 -15.40 2.18
N LEU A 421 -4.90 -14.07 2.29
CA LEU A 421 -6.05 -13.19 2.53
C LEU A 421 -7.02 -13.17 1.35
N ASP A 422 -6.54 -13.39 0.13
CA ASP A 422 -7.36 -13.41 -1.09
C ASP A 422 -7.90 -14.82 -1.42
N GLY A 423 -7.46 -15.85 -0.69
CA GLY A 423 -7.84 -17.24 -0.94
C GLY A 423 -9.10 -17.67 -0.19
N ASP A 424 -9.90 -18.56 -0.78
CA ASP A 424 -11.18 -19.05 -0.22
C ASP A 424 -11.09 -19.58 1.21
N ARG A 425 -9.91 -20.08 1.60
CA ARG A 425 -9.69 -20.61 2.94
C ARG A 425 -9.83 -19.53 4.01
N TYR A 426 -9.38 -18.31 3.72
CA TYR A 426 -9.54 -17.17 4.60
C TYR A 426 -10.99 -16.69 4.60
N HIS A 427 -11.59 -16.50 3.43
CA HIS A 427 -13.00 -16.10 3.29
C HIS A 427 -13.94 -17.05 4.05
N ARG A 428 -13.85 -18.37 3.82
CA ARG A 428 -14.65 -19.36 4.56
C ARG A 428 -14.47 -19.28 6.07
N PHE A 429 -13.26 -18.95 6.55
CA PHE A 429 -13.04 -18.77 7.98
C PHE A 429 -13.77 -17.53 8.51
N VAL A 430 -13.68 -16.41 7.79
CA VAL A 430 -14.38 -15.17 8.15
C VAL A 430 -15.89 -15.38 8.12
N ASP A 431 -16.43 -15.88 7.01
CA ASP A 431 -17.87 -16.11 6.80
C ASP A 431 -18.46 -17.02 7.87
N SER A 432 -17.83 -18.19 8.10
CA SER A 432 -18.30 -19.13 9.12
C SER A 432 -18.19 -18.58 10.55
N THR A 433 -17.24 -17.68 10.81
CA THR A 433 -17.13 -17.03 12.13
C THR A 433 -18.18 -15.93 12.29
N LEU A 434 -18.47 -15.16 11.25
CA LEU A 434 -19.55 -14.16 11.23
C LEU A 434 -20.91 -14.82 11.43
N GLU A 435 -21.21 -15.86 10.64
CA GLU A 435 -22.45 -16.62 10.75
C GLU A 435 -22.64 -17.19 12.17
N LEU A 436 -21.58 -17.76 12.73
CA LEU A 436 -21.60 -18.30 14.08
C LEU A 436 -21.84 -17.24 15.15
N LEU A 437 -21.22 -16.06 15.05
CA LEU A 437 -21.34 -14.99 16.04
C LEU A 437 -22.63 -14.17 15.90
N HIS A 438 -23.28 -14.18 14.72
CA HIS A 438 -24.61 -13.59 14.52
C HIS A 438 -25.75 -14.56 14.85
N GLY A 439 -25.46 -15.86 14.96
CA GLY A 439 -26.43 -16.87 15.38
C GLY A 439 -26.79 -16.79 16.87
N PRO A 440 -27.69 -17.69 17.33
CA PRO A 440 -28.09 -17.76 18.74
C PRO A 440 -26.89 -18.04 19.66
N THR A 441 -26.72 -17.23 20.71
CA THR A 441 -25.62 -17.36 21.69
C THR A 441 -25.57 -18.75 22.33
N GLU A 442 -26.73 -19.38 22.53
CA GLU A 442 -26.87 -20.71 23.12
C GLU A 442 -26.17 -21.78 22.28
N ALA A 443 -26.02 -21.58 20.97
CA ALA A 443 -25.32 -22.51 20.08
C ALA A 443 -23.81 -22.56 20.34
N LEU A 444 -23.24 -21.53 20.98
CA LEU A 444 -21.83 -21.49 21.36
C LEU A 444 -21.58 -22.09 22.74
N ALA A 445 -22.60 -22.24 23.58
CA ALA A 445 -22.48 -22.85 24.90
C ALA A 445 -22.25 -24.38 24.78
N PRO A 446 -21.62 -25.03 25.77
CA PRO A 446 -21.50 -26.49 25.79
C PRO A 446 -22.87 -27.19 25.75
N GLN A 447 -23.07 -28.08 24.78
CA GLN A 447 -24.36 -28.78 24.57
C GLN A 447 -24.51 -30.09 25.37
N GLY A 448 -23.41 -30.60 25.94
CA GLY A 448 -23.38 -31.82 26.73
C GLY A 448 -23.69 -31.61 28.22
N PRO A 449 -23.73 -32.68 29.04
CA PRO A 449 -23.85 -32.55 30.49
C PRO A 449 -22.67 -31.75 31.05
N VAL A 450 -22.99 -30.59 31.64
CA VAL A 450 -22.00 -29.68 32.23
C VAL A 450 -22.12 -29.73 33.75
N THR A 451 -20.99 -29.70 34.46
CA THR A 451 -21.02 -29.52 35.91
C THR A 451 -21.68 -28.17 36.23
N PRO A 452 -22.67 -28.11 37.15
CA PRO A 452 -23.29 -26.85 37.55
C PRO A 452 -22.22 -25.87 38.04
N ARG A 453 -22.22 -24.68 37.45
CA ARG A 453 -21.28 -23.61 37.77
C ARG A 453 -21.94 -22.24 37.59
N PRO A 454 -21.45 -21.20 38.26
CA PRO A 454 -21.93 -19.85 38.06
C PRO A 454 -21.80 -19.45 36.59
N GLN A 455 -22.79 -18.72 36.06
CA GLN A 455 -22.83 -18.35 34.64
C GLN A 455 -22.57 -16.87 34.41
N ARG A 456 -22.94 -16.02 35.38
CA ARG A 456 -22.85 -14.57 35.21
C ARG A 456 -21.43 -14.07 35.40
N VAL A 457 -21.04 -13.07 34.63
CA VAL A 457 -19.73 -12.42 34.73
C VAL A 457 -19.44 -12.02 36.18
N ALA A 458 -20.38 -11.39 36.87
CA ALA A 458 -20.23 -10.97 38.27
C ALA A 458 -19.84 -12.11 39.23
N GLN A 459 -20.29 -13.33 38.96
CA GLN A 459 -20.06 -14.49 39.82
C GLN A 459 -18.76 -15.23 39.48
N VAL A 460 -18.32 -15.15 38.22
CA VAL A 460 -17.19 -15.92 37.68
C VAL A 460 -15.89 -15.11 37.71
N LEU A 461 -15.97 -13.83 37.37
CA LEU A 461 -14.80 -12.95 37.19
C LEU A 461 -13.87 -12.86 38.42
N PRO A 462 -14.37 -12.76 39.67
CA PRO A 462 -13.51 -12.76 40.86
C PRO A 462 -12.58 -13.98 40.91
N GLY A 463 -13.12 -15.18 40.67
CA GLY A 463 -12.35 -16.42 40.70
C GLY A 463 -11.30 -16.49 39.60
N VAL A 464 -11.65 -16.04 38.39
CA VAL A 464 -10.71 -15.98 37.25
C VAL A 464 -9.53 -15.07 37.55
N LEU A 465 -9.79 -13.87 38.10
CA LEU A 465 -8.73 -12.90 38.40
C LEU A 465 -7.77 -13.40 39.50
N TYR A 466 -8.30 -14.02 40.56
CA TYR A 466 -7.46 -14.61 41.60
C TYR A 466 -6.64 -15.79 41.08
N GLN A 467 -7.22 -16.63 40.22
CA GLN A 467 -6.50 -17.73 39.58
C GLN A 467 -5.37 -17.21 38.70
N ASP A 468 -5.63 -16.21 37.85
CA ASP A 468 -4.62 -15.61 36.97
C ASP A 468 -3.50 -14.92 37.77
N MET A 469 -3.84 -14.22 38.86
CA MET A 469 -2.86 -13.66 39.79
C MET A 469 -2.01 -14.76 40.44
N GLY A 470 -2.63 -15.85 40.90
CA GLY A 470 -1.93 -17.00 41.46
C GLY A 470 -0.95 -17.65 40.48
N MET A 471 -1.31 -17.72 39.19
CA MET A 471 -0.41 -18.21 38.13
C MET A 471 0.80 -17.30 37.90
N VAL A 472 0.65 -15.99 38.09
CA VAL A 472 1.77 -15.04 38.04
C VAL A 472 2.64 -15.22 39.29
N TRP A 473 2.05 -15.19 40.47
CA TRP A 473 2.75 -15.30 41.75
C TRP A 473 3.42 -16.66 42.00
N ALA A 474 3.05 -17.71 41.25
CA ALA A 474 3.75 -18.99 41.27
C ALA A 474 5.25 -18.90 40.88
N PHE A 475 5.69 -17.77 40.33
CA PHE A 475 7.09 -17.47 39.98
C PHE A 475 7.87 -16.75 41.09
N GLU A 476 7.22 -16.39 42.21
CA GLU A 476 7.86 -15.73 43.35
C GLU A 476 9.08 -16.52 43.83
N GLY A 477 10.22 -15.84 43.99
CA GLY A 477 11.49 -16.44 44.42
C GLY A 477 12.11 -17.46 43.44
N ARG A 478 11.56 -17.63 42.23
CA ARG A 478 12.05 -18.60 41.22
C ARG A 478 12.77 -17.96 40.04
N LEU A 479 12.76 -16.64 39.96
CA LEU A 479 13.33 -15.86 38.86
C LEU A 479 14.29 -14.81 39.43
N GLY A 480 15.55 -14.88 39.02
CA GLY A 480 16.59 -13.94 39.41
C GLY A 480 17.96 -14.47 39.01
N GLY A 481 18.88 -13.57 38.67
CA GLY A 481 20.24 -13.94 38.27
C GLY A 481 20.33 -14.56 36.87
N LEU A 482 21.54 -14.51 36.32
CA LEU A 482 21.86 -14.98 34.96
C LEU A 482 21.76 -16.51 34.81
N GLU A 483 21.80 -17.24 35.92
CA GLU A 483 21.61 -18.68 35.98
C GLU A 483 20.16 -19.13 35.74
N THR A 484 19.20 -18.21 35.83
CA THR A 484 17.79 -18.54 35.60
C THR A 484 17.56 -18.87 34.11
N PRO A 485 17.03 -20.07 33.79
CA PRO A 485 16.73 -20.42 32.41
C PRO A 485 15.70 -19.47 31.77
N LEU A 486 16.07 -18.89 30.63
CA LEU A 486 15.24 -17.97 29.83
C LEU A 486 13.80 -18.48 29.57
N PRO A 487 13.54 -19.78 29.34
CA PRO A 487 12.17 -20.29 29.20
C PRO A 487 11.26 -20.01 30.40
N ARG A 488 11.81 -19.82 31.62
CA ARG A 488 11.03 -19.47 32.81
C ARG A 488 10.51 -18.03 32.74
N PHE A 489 11.32 -17.07 32.30
CA PHE A 489 10.86 -15.69 32.04
C PHE A 489 9.79 -15.66 30.94
N HIS A 490 9.96 -16.46 29.89
CA HIS A 490 8.95 -16.61 28.84
C HIS A 490 7.63 -17.19 29.37
N ALA A 491 7.69 -18.14 30.30
CA ALA A 491 6.52 -18.70 30.95
C ALA A 491 5.80 -17.66 31.83
N LEU A 492 6.53 -16.87 32.63
CA LEU A 492 5.97 -15.75 33.38
C LEU A 492 5.29 -14.74 32.45
N ARG A 493 5.91 -14.40 31.32
CA ARG A 493 5.31 -13.50 30.33
C ARG A 493 3.96 -14.02 29.80
N LYS A 494 3.81 -15.33 29.64
CA LYS A 494 2.52 -15.95 29.26
C LYS A 494 1.48 -15.82 30.38
N ALA A 495 1.88 -15.99 31.65
CA ALA A 495 1.00 -15.82 32.79
C ALA A 495 0.52 -14.35 32.92
N CYS A 496 1.46 -13.39 32.82
CA CYS A 496 1.14 -11.96 32.84
C CYS A 496 0.17 -11.57 31.72
N LYS A 497 0.33 -12.15 30.52
CA LYS A 497 -0.63 -11.96 29.43
C LYS A 497 -2.02 -12.44 29.80
N GLY A 498 -2.16 -13.60 30.45
CA GLY A 498 -3.44 -14.11 30.94
C GLY A 498 -4.13 -13.10 31.84
N LEU A 499 -3.46 -12.73 32.94
CA LEU A 499 -3.97 -11.74 33.90
C LEU A 499 -4.33 -10.40 33.24
N ARG A 500 -3.46 -9.88 32.37
CA ARG A 500 -3.71 -8.62 31.66
C ARG A 500 -4.95 -8.72 30.77
N TYR A 501 -5.13 -9.81 30.01
CA TYR A 501 -6.30 -9.95 29.14
C TYR A 501 -7.60 -10.12 29.92
N SER A 502 -7.58 -10.83 31.04
CA SER A 502 -8.74 -10.91 31.95
C SER A 502 -9.09 -9.53 32.48
N LEU A 503 -8.11 -8.73 32.93
CA LEU A 503 -8.36 -7.35 33.36
C LEU A 503 -8.87 -6.45 32.21
N GLU A 504 -8.29 -6.55 31.01
CA GLU A 504 -8.66 -5.71 29.87
C GLU A 504 -10.04 -6.03 29.29
N PHE A 505 -10.40 -7.32 29.17
CA PHE A 505 -11.70 -7.70 28.60
C PHE A 505 -12.86 -7.31 29.51
N PHE A 506 -12.65 -7.36 30.83
CA PHE A 506 -13.68 -7.01 31.82
C PHE A 506 -13.48 -5.63 32.45
N GLU A 507 -12.68 -4.75 31.83
CA GLU A 507 -12.37 -3.44 32.43
C GLU A 507 -13.63 -2.62 32.74
N ASP A 508 -14.65 -2.70 31.87
CA ASP A 508 -15.90 -1.95 32.06
C ASP A 508 -16.75 -2.50 33.22
N VAL A 509 -16.62 -3.81 33.53
CA VAL A 509 -17.24 -4.45 34.70
C VAL A 509 -16.46 -4.13 35.99
N LEU A 510 -15.12 -4.10 35.89
CA LEU A 510 -14.22 -3.84 37.00
C LEU A 510 -14.14 -2.34 37.36
N GLY A 511 -14.59 -1.48 36.45
CA GLY A 511 -14.55 -0.03 36.62
C GLY A 511 -13.14 0.58 36.51
N PRO A 512 -13.01 1.89 36.74
CA PRO A 512 -11.78 2.64 36.46
C PRO A 512 -10.56 2.19 37.28
N GLY A 513 -10.77 1.53 38.42
CA GLY A 513 -9.72 0.96 39.26
C GLY A 513 -8.91 -0.17 38.60
N ALA A 514 -9.42 -0.77 37.52
CA ALA A 514 -8.67 -1.76 36.75
C ALA A 514 -7.53 -1.15 35.92
N ARG A 515 -7.61 0.13 35.54
CA ARG A 515 -6.60 0.77 34.67
C ARG A 515 -5.19 0.81 35.28
N PRO A 516 -5.01 1.21 36.55
CA PRO A 516 -3.70 1.11 37.21
C PRO A 516 -3.14 -0.31 37.25
N LEU A 517 -3.98 -1.32 37.52
CA LEU A 517 -3.57 -2.73 37.54
C LEU A 517 -3.09 -3.18 36.15
N ILE A 518 -3.87 -2.89 35.10
CA ILE A 518 -3.50 -3.17 33.71
C ILE A 518 -2.15 -2.52 33.37
N LYS A 519 -1.94 -1.26 33.79
CA LYS A 519 -0.69 -0.53 33.55
C LYS A 519 0.50 -1.19 34.24
N ARG A 520 0.37 -1.63 35.49
CA ARG A 520 1.43 -2.35 36.23
C ARG A 520 1.78 -3.68 35.55
N VAL A 521 0.78 -4.50 35.20
CA VAL A 521 1.01 -5.77 34.49
C VAL A 521 1.62 -5.54 33.11
N LYS A 522 1.20 -4.48 32.40
CA LYS A 522 1.80 -4.09 31.12
C LYS A 522 3.28 -3.74 31.28
N GLY A 523 3.65 -2.94 32.28
CA GLY A 523 5.05 -2.58 32.54
C GLY A 523 5.95 -3.80 32.76
N LEU A 524 5.50 -4.77 33.58
CA LEU A 524 6.22 -6.04 33.75
C LEU A 524 6.28 -6.85 32.43
N GLN A 525 5.20 -6.85 31.65
CA GLN A 525 5.15 -7.56 30.38
C GLN A 525 6.06 -6.93 29.30
N ASP A 526 6.22 -5.61 29.31
CA ASP A 526 7.07 -4.86 28.39
C ASP A 526 8.54 -5.24 28.66
N HIS A 527 8.98 -5.21 29.93
CA HIS A 527 10.31 -5.70 30.35
C HIS A 527 10.58 -7.14 29.92
N LEU A 528 9.64 -8.06 30.19
CA LEU A 528 9.75 -9.46 29.77
C LEU A 528 9.67 -9.62 28.24
N GLY A 529 9.04 -8.66 27.55
CA GLY A 529 8.97 -8.57 26.10
C GLY A 529 10.33 -8.25 25.51
N ASP A 530 10.99 -7.21 26.03
CA ASP A 530 12.33 -6.82 25.60
C ASP A 530 13.34 -7.94 25.82
N LEU A 531 13.24 -8.66 26.94
CA LEU A 531 14.10 -9.82 27.21
C LEU A 531 13.89 -10.92 26.18
N GLN A 532 12.63 -11.26 25.88
CA GLN A 532 12.30 -12.25 24.86
C GLN A 532 12.80 -11.83 23.48
N ASP A 533 12.68 -10.55 23.14
CA ASP A 533 13.08 -10.02 21.84
C ASP A 533 14.61 -10.04 21.68
N ALA A 534 15.36 -9.70 22.74
CA ALA A 534 16.82 -9.81 22.75
C ALA A 534 17.29 -11.25 22.52
N VAL A 535 16.64 -12.23 23.17
CA VAL A 535 16.93 -13.67 22.99
C VAL A 535 16.61 -14.14 21.58
N VAL A 536 15.43 -13.78 21.05
CA VAL A 536 15.01 -14.20 19.71
C VAL A 536 15.90 -13.58 18.63
N THR A 537 16.20 -12.29 18.75
CA THR A 537 17.08 -11.57 17.82
C THR A 537 18.48 -12.19 17.82
N SER A 538 19.04 -12.49 19.00
CA SER A 538 20.35 -13.15 19.10
C SER A 538 20.38 -14.53 18.40
N GLY A 539 19.29 -15.29 18.47
CA GLY A 539 19.15 -16.55 17.73
C GLY A 539 19.15 -16.34 16.21
N ILE A 540 18.38 -15.36 15.73
CA ILE A 540 18.30 -15.01 14.30
C ILE A 540 19.64 -14.53 13.76
N LEU A 541 20.36 -13.68 14.49
CA LEU A 541 21.67 -13.18 14.07
C LEU A 541 22.70 -14.31 14.00
N ARG A 542 22.64 -15.28 14.91
CA ARG A 542 23.47 -16.50 14.86
C ARG A 542 23.16 -17.33 13.63
N ASP A 543 21.88 -17.53 13.32
CA ASP A 543 21.46 -18.27 12.12
C ASP A 543 21.97 -17.56 10.86
N TYR A 544 21.87 -16.22 10.80
CA TYR A 544 22.43 -15.45 9.68
C TYR A 544 23.95 -15.61 9.55
N LEU A 545 24.70 -15.50 10.65
CA LEU A 545 26.16 -15.70 10.65
C LEU A 545 26.56 -17.12 10.22
N THR A 546 25.67 -18.09 10.40
CA THR A 546 25.92 -19.49 10.05
C THR A 546 25.48 -19.83 8.63
N TRP A 547 24.37 -19.26 8.14
CA TRP A 547 23.68 -19.68 6.91
C TRP A 547 23.45 -18.56 5.88
N GLY A 548 23.73 -17.30 6.22
CA GLY A 548 23.50 -16.14 5.35
C GLY A 548 22.03 -15.83 5.05
N THR A 549 21.09 -16.45 5.77
CA THR A 549 19.66 -16.38 5.47
C THR A 549 18.79 -16.18 6.72
N TRP A 550 17.54 -15.74 6.52
CA TRP A 550 16.53 -15.60 7.57
C TRP A 550 15.90 -16.94 7.98
N ARG A 551 15.90 -17.24 9.29
CA ARG A 551 15.29 -18.41 9.97
C ARG A 551 15.52 -19.76 9.26
N HIS A 552 16.36 -20.59 9.86
CA HIS A 552 16.57 -21.96 9.42
C HIS A 552 15.54 -22.92 10.05
N GLU A 553 14.39 -23.13 9.39
CA GLU A 553 13.43 -24.17 9.80
C GLU A 553 13.86 -25.55 9.27
N GLY A 554 14.86 -26.17 9.92
CA GLY A 554 15.24 -27.57 9.69
C GLY A 554 16.75 -27.81 9.78
N HIS A 555 17.22 -28.51 10.81
CA HIS A 555 18.64 -28.82 11.04
C HIS A 555 19.29 -29.81 10.03
N ASP A 556 18.69 -30.04 8.85
CA ASP A 556 19.02 -31.17 7.95
C ASP A 556 19.62 -30.75 6.58
N LEU A 557 20.04 -29.49 6.40
CA LEU A 557 20.80 -29.08 5.23
C LEU A 557 22.31 -29.22 5.49
N PRO A 558 23.12 -29.70 4.53
CA PRO A 558 24.57 -29.67 4.65
C PRO A 558 25.01 -28.22 4.86
N GLY A 559 25.80 -27.96 5.92
CA GLY A 559 26.27 -26.63 6.26
C GLY A 559 26.92 -25.94 5.04
N PRO A 560 26.79 -24.61 4.92
CA PRO A 560 27.27 -23.90 3.75
C PRO A 560 28.77 -24.12 3.52
N ILE A 561 29.14 -24.16 2.24
CA ILE A 561 30.52 -24.36 1.77
C ILE A 561 31.38 -23.08 1.99
N GLU A 562 30.75 -21.93 2.30
CA GLU A 562 31.40 -20.64 2.52
C GLU A 562 31.00 -19.98 3.86
N VAL A 563 31.99 -19.39 4.54
CA VAL A 563 31.82 -18.66 5.81
C VAL A 563 31.25 -17.27 5.54
N VAL A 564 30.11 -16.93 6.15
CA VAL A 564 29.56 -15.57 6.11
C VAL A 564 30.40 -14.66 7.00
N VAL A 565 31.21 -13.79 6.39
CA VAL A 565 32.01 -12.79 7.11
C VAL A 565 31.18 -11.51 7.27
N ALA A 566 30.47 -11.38 8.39
CA ALA A 566 29.67 -10.19 8.71
C ALA A 566 30.01 -9.63 10.12
N PRO A 567 31.11 -8.86 10.26
CA PRO A 567 31.56 -8.34 11.56
C PRO A 567 30.54 -7.41 12.24
N GLY A 568 29.77 -6.64 11.47
CA GLY A 568 28.70 -5.79 12.01
C GLY A 568 27.58 -6.61 12.65
N VAL A 569 27.17 -7.71 12.01
CA VAL A 569 26.16 -8.64 12.55
C VAL A 569 26.65 -9.30 13.84
N ALA A 570 27.93 -9.68 13.91
CA ALA A 570 28.53 -10.23 15.13
C ALA A 570 28.54 -9.20 16.28
N ARG A 571 28.88 -7.93 16.01
CA ARG A 571 28.79 -6.84 17.01
C ARG A 571 27.36 -6.61 17.48
N TYR A 572 26.40 -6.62 16.56
CA TYR A 572 24.99 -6.45 16.91
C TYR A 572 24.50 -7.62 17.79
N MET A 573 24.93 -8.84 17.50
CA MET A 573 24.62 -10.01 18.33
C MET A 573 25.17 -9.86 19.76
N VAL A 574 26.40 -9.37 19.93
CA VAL A 574 26.98 -9.08 21.26
C VAL A 574 26.14 -8.04 22.00
N ALA A 575 25.80 -6.93 21.35
CA ALA A 575 24.95 -5.88 21.94
C ALA A 575 23.56 -6.41 22.36
N ARG A 576 23.03 -7.43 21.68
CA ARG A 576 21.78 -8.10 22.07
C ARG A 576 21.93 -9.10 23.20
N GLN A 577 23.09 -9.72 23.34
CA GLN A 577 23.40 -10.55 24.51
C GLN A 577 23.61 -9.70 25.77
N GLU A 578 24.33 -8.59 25.67
CA GLU A 578 24.51 -7.64 26.79
C GLU A 578 23.17 -7.07 27.28
N GLU A 579 22.28 -6.72 26.35
CA GLU A 579 20.93 -6.24 26.67
C GLU A 579 20.08 -7.33 27.35
N MET A 580 20.16 -8.58 26.88
CA MET A 580 19.52 -9.71 27.53
C MET A 580 20.00 -9.87 28.99
N GLU A 581 21.31 -9.83 29.22
CA GLU A 581 21.90 -9.93 30.57
C GLU A 581 21.42 -8.79 31.46
N ARG A 582 21.45 -7.55 30.96
CA ARG A 582 20.95 -6.37 31.67
C ARG A 582 19.48 -6.53 32.10
N LEU A 583 18.62 -7.01 31.19
CA LEU A 583 17.19 -7.23 31.46
C LEU A 583 16.94 -8.36 32.47
N VAL A 584 17.77 -9.40 32.49
CA VAL A 584 17.71 -10.43 33.54
C VAL A 584 18.12 -9.84 34.89
N LEU A 585 19.20 -9.05 34.94
CA LEU A 585 19.70 -8.46 36.18
C LEU A 585 18.77 -7.39 36.77
N THR A 586 18.04 -6.66 35.93
CA THR A 586 17.09 -5.60 36.35
C THR A 586 15.66 -6.12 36.58
N PHE A 587 15.37 -7.38 36.26
CA PHE A 587 14.07 -8.00 36.53
C PHE A 587 13.60 -7.87 38.00
N PRO A 588 14.45 -8.03 39.03
CA PRO A 588 14.05 -7.87 40.43
C PRO A 588 13.51 -6.48 40.78
N GLU A 589 13.82 -5.45 39.99
CA GLU A 589 13.33 -4.08 40.20
C GLU A 589 11.87 -3.91 39.73
N VAL A 590 11.49 -4.61 38.66
CA VAL A 590 10.14 -4.52 38.07
C VAL A 590 9.16 -5.54 38.64
N TRP A 591 9.65 -6.68 39.15
CA TRP A 591 8.83 -7.76 39.70
C TRP A 591 7.86 -7.34 40.83
N PRO A 592 8.28 -6.55 41.84
CA PRO A 592 7.42 -6.17 42.97
C PRO A 592 6.16 -5.37 42.58
N THR A 593 6.15 -4.75 41.40
CA THR A 593 5.01 -3.96 40.91
C THR A 593 3.75 -4.79 40.68
N VAL A 594 3.90 -6.10 40.47
CA VAL A 594 2.79 -7.06 40.27
C VAL A 594 2.78 -8.15 41.35
N ALA A 595 3.93 -8.48 41.93
CA ALA A 595 4.07 -9.48 42.99
C ALA A 595 3.84 -8.92 44.42
N GLY A 596 3.65 -7.61 44.56
CA GLY A 596 3.50 -6.95 45.86
C GLY A 596 2.10 -7.01 46.48
N SER A 597 2.05 -6.79 47.79
CA SER A 597 0.78 -6.69 48.56
C SER A 597 -0.10 -5.51 48.13
N GLU A 598 0.49 -4.46 47.56
CA GLU A 598 -0.25 -3.34 46.97
C GLU A 598 -1.10 -3.80 45.78
N PHE A 599 -0.52 -4.55 44.83
CA PHE A 599 -1.24 -5.07 43.67
C PHE A 599 -2.43 -5.94 44.10
N SER A 600 -2.22 -6.82 45.09
CA SER A 600 -3.28 -7.70 45.61
C SER A 600 -4.41 -6.94 46.30
N ARG A 601 -4.09 -5.91 47.10
CA ARG A 601 -5.09 -5.05 47.74
C ARG A 601 -5.91 -4.27 46.71
N ASP A 602 -5.24 -3.71 45.70
CA ASP A 602 -5.90 -2.97 44.63
C ASP A 602 -6.81 -3.91 43.81
N LEU A 603 -6.34 -5.11 43.48
CA LEU A 603 -7.15 -6.12 42.80
C LEU A 603 -8.37 -6.54 43.63
N ALA A 604 -8.19 -6.80 44.93
CA ALA A 604 -9.30 -7.13 45.82
C ALA A 604 -10.34 -6.01 45.92
N THR A 605 -9.88 -4.75 45.92
CA THR A 605 -10.76 -3.56 45.95
C THR A 605 -11.59 -3.47 44.67
N VAL A 606 -10.96 -3.70 43.51
CA VAL A 606 -11.65 -3.72 42.22
C VAL A 606 -12.66 -4.87 42.14
N ILE A 607 -12.28 -6.06 42.62
CA ILE A 607 -13.17 -7.23 42.66
C ILE A 607 -14.38 -6.99 43.57
N ALA A 608 -14.19 -6.32 44.71
CA ALA A 608 -15.27 -6.01 45.64
C ALA A 608 -16.29 -5.00 45.08
N GLY A 609 -15.96 -4.31 43.99
CA GLY A 609 -16.84 -3.36 43.31
C GLY A 609 -17.71 -3.95 42.21
N ILE A 610 -17.52 -5.23 41.86
CA ILE A 610 -18.36 -6.00 40.91
C ILE A 610 -19.69 -6.34 41.58
#